data_AF-A0A1V6UW13-F1
#
_entry.id   AF-A0A1V6UW13-F1
#
_cell.length_a   1.000
_cell.length_b   1.000
_cell.length_c   1.000
_cell.angle_alpha   90.00
_cell.angle_beta   90.00
_cell.angle_gamma   90.00
#
_symmetry.space_group_name_H-M   'P 1'
#
loop_
_entity.id
_entity.type
_entity.pdbx_description
1 polymer ?
#
loop_
_entity_poly.entity_id
_entity_poly.type
_entity_poly.pdbx_seq_one_letter_code
_entity_poly.pdbx_strand_id
1 'polypeptide(L)' 'MLKPNRPHLAVSGDEITQYLDSATIDMAPLEFWRTNAPRFPALLALARDILSIPTTGASVERLFNTARDICHYRR' A
#
# COMPACT_ATOMS: atom_id res chain seq x y z
N MET A 1 -25.71 28.29 30.07
CA MET A 1 -26.10 27.28 29.06
C MET A 1 -24.99 26.22 29.01
N LEU A 2 -25.19 25.11 29.72
CA LEU A 2 -24.25 23.98 29.74
C LEU A 2 -24.47 23.19 28.44
N LYS A 3 -23.47 23.17 27.57
CA LYS A 3 -23.45 22.29 26.38
C LYS A 3 -23.51 20.85 26.89
N PRO A 4 -24.44 20.00 26.40
CA PRO A 4 -24.48 18.62 26.82
C PRO A 4 -23.19 17.92 26.39
N ASN A 5 -22.46 17.42 27.39
CA ASN A 5 -21.31 16.54 27.25
C ASN A 5 -21.81 15.27 26.53
N ARG A 6 -21.66 15.23 25.21
CA ARG A 6 -21.89 14.00 24.46
C ARG A 6 -20.82 13.01 24.92
N PRO A 7 -21.19 11.85 25.50
CA PRO A 7 -20.21 10.80 25.67
C PRO A 7 -19.62 10.56 24.28
N HIS A 8 -18.30 10.68 24.18
CA HIS A 8 -17.54 10.27 23.03
C HIS A 8 -17.69 8.76 22.91
N LEU A 9 -18.84 8.32 22.40
CA LEU A 9 -18.97 7.04 21.74
C LEU A 9 -17.92 7.14 20.65
N ALA A 10 -16.76 6.52 20.88
CA ALA A 10 -15.74 6.39 19.86
C ALA A 10 -16.41 5.63 18.72
N VAL A 11 -16.99 6.39 17.79
CA VAL A 11 -17.32 5.90 16.46
C VAL A 11 -15.97 5.40 15.98
N SER A 12 -15.80 4.09 15.98
CA SER A 12 -14.73 3.46 15.23
C SER A 12 -14.91 3.99 13.81
N GLY A 13 -14.14 5.03 13.47
CA GLY A 13 -14.25 5.73 12.20
C GLY A 13 -14.07 4.72 11.08
N ASP A 14 -14.59 5.05 9.92
CA ASP A 14 -14.30 4.30 8.70
C ASP A 14 -12.79 4.02 8.59
N GLU A 15 -12.44 2.90 7.95
CA GLU A 15 -11.06 2.42 7.82
C GLU A 15 -10.08 3.51 7.36
N ILE A 16 -10.53 4.37 6.44
CA ILE A 16 -9.78 5.53 5.93
C ILE A 16 -9.53 6.56 7.03
N THR A 17 -10.56 6.86 7.84
CA THR A 17 -10.43 7.84 8.93
C THR A 17 -9.42 7.32 9.97
N GLN A 18 -9.48 6.04 10.29
CA GLN A 18 -8.55 5.41 11.23
C GLN A 18 -7.11 5.38 10.70
N TYR A 19 -6.91 5.20 9.40
CA TYR A 19 -5.58 5.27 8.78
C TYR A 19 -5.04 6.71 8.72
N LEU A 20 -5.87 7.68 8.34
CA LEU A 20 -5.47 9.10 8.23
C LEU A 20 -5.19 9.75 9.59
N ASP A 21 -5.88 9.31 10.65
CA ASP A 21 -5.62 9.75 12.02
C ASP A 21 -4.38 9.07 12.65
N SER A 22 -3.88 8.00 12.02
CA SER A 22 -2.71 7.28 12.54
C SER A 22 -1.41 8.06 12.33
N ALA A 23 -0.47 7.90 13.27
CA ALA A 23 0.86 8.49 13.16
C ALA A 23 1.64 7.88 11.97
N THR A 24 2.49 8.68 11.34
CA THR A 24 3.41 8.21 10.30
C THR A 24 4.48 7.32 10.91
N ILE A 25 4.68 6.14 10.34
CA ILE A 25 5.66 5.15 10.79
C ILE A 25 6.71 4.99 9.70
N ASP A 26 7.98 5.09 10.07
CA ASP A 26 9.10 4.80 9.17
C ASP A 26 9.32 3.29 9.09
N MET A 27 8.60 2.63 8.18
CA MET A 27 8.72 1.20 7.94
C MET A 27 8.42 0.84 6.49
N ALA A 28 8.89 -0.34 6.06
CA ALA A 28 8.61 -0.85 4.72
C ALA A 28 7.09 -0.97 4.49
N PRO A 29 6.53 -0.39 3.40
CA PRO A 29 5.09 -0.38 3.17
C PRO A 29 4.45 -1.78 3.17
N LEU A 30 5.10 -2.77 2.58
CA LEU A 30 4.59 -4.14 2.55
C LEU A 30 4.53 -4.79 3.94
N GLU A 31 5.48 -4.46 4.82
CA GLU A 31 5.48 -4.94 6.20
C GLU A 31 4.39 -4.24 7.03
N PHE A 32 4.18 -2.93 6.81
CA PHE A 32 3.08 -2.20 7.46
C PHE A 32 1.72 -2.83 7.14
N TRP A 33 1.47 -3.08 5.85
CA TRP A 33 0.22 -3.68 5.39
C TRP A 33 0.06 -5.13 5.84
N ARG A 34 1.14 -5.90 5.98
CA ARG A 34 1.08 -7.26 6.53
C ARG A 34 0.65 -7.25 8.01
N THR A 35 1.24 -6.36 8.82
CA THR A 35 0.94 -6.28 10.25
C THR A 35 -0.45 -5.70 10.52
N ASN A 36 -0.89 -4.72 9.71
CA ASN A 36 -2.19 -4.06 9.89
C ASN A 36 -3.32 -4.68 9.05
N ALA A 37 -3.06 -5.79 8.35
CA ALA A 37 -4.06 -6.52 7.57
C ALA A 37 -5.40 -6.78 8.28
N PRO A 38 -5.45 -7.25 9.54
CA PRO A 38 -6.71 -7.48 10.22
C PRO A 38 -7.43 -6.18 10.62
N ARG A 39 -6.69 -5.06 10.72
CA ARG A 39 -7.21 -3.75 11.10
C ARG A 39 -7.74 -2.98 9.89
N PHE A 40 -7.10 -3.17 8.74
CA PHE A 40 -7.37 -2.44 7.51
C PHE A 40 -7.56 -3.38 6.30
N PRO A 41 -8.66 -4.18 6.25
CA PRO A 41 -8.86 -5.16 5.19
C PRO A 41 -9.15 -4.53 3.82
N ALA A 42 -9.90 -3.43 3.72
CA ALA A 42 -10.24 -2.82 2.43
C ALA A 42 -9.06 -2.01 1.87
N LEU A 43 -8.37 -1.26 2.72
CA LEU A 43 -7.15 -0.54 2.36
C LEU A 43 -6.01 -1.48 2.03
N LEU A 44 -5.91 -2.65 2.67
CA LEU A 44 -4.94 -3.67 2.29
C LEU A 44 -5.16 -4.14 0.84
N ALA A 45 -6.40 -4.40 0.45
CA ALA A 45 -6.71 -4.82 -0.92
C ALA A 45 -6.27 -3.76 -1.94
N LEU A 46 -6.62 -2.49 -1.67
CA LEU A 46 -6.20 -1.35 -2.49
C LEU A 46 -4.67 -1.16 -2.50
N ALA A 47 -4.02 -1.28 -1.35
CA ALA A 47 -2.59 -1.13 -1.22
C ALA A 47 -1.84 -2.20 -2.01
N ARG A 48 -2.34 -3.44 -2.04
CA ARG A 48 -1.77 -4.51 -2.86
C ARG A 48 -1.84 -4.20 -4.35
N ASP A 49 -2.98 -3.68 -4.82
CA ASP A 49 -3.14 -3.31 -6.22
C ASP A 49 -2.18 -2.17 -6.60
N ILE A 50 -2.05 -1.16 -5.75
CA ILE A 50 -1.16 -0.01 -6.00
C ILE A 50 0.32 -0.40 -5.91
N LEU A 51 0.72 -1.12 -4.85
CA LEU A 51 2.12 -1.50 -4.62
C LEU A 51 2.60 -2.62 -5.55
N SER A 52 1.68 -3.37 -6.17
CA SER A 52 2.03 -4.36 -7.19
C SER A 52 2.35 -3.74 -8.55
N ILE A 53 2.06 -2.45 -8.77
CA ILE A 53 2.41 -1.78 -10.01
C ILE A 53 3.92 -1.52 -9.98
N PRO A 54 4.71 -2.11 -10.90
CA PRO A 54 6.13 -1.82 -10.97
C PRO A 54 6.30 -0.35 -11.33
N THR A 55 6.72 0.46 -10.37
CA THR A 55 6.88 1.92 -10.52
C THR A 55 8.00 2.27 -11.50
N THR A 56 8.85 1.30 -11.87
CA THR A 56 9.96 1.46 -12.80
C THR A 56 9.74 0.63 -14.07
N GLY A 57 9.58 1.32 -15.20
CA GLY A 57 9.66 0.74 -16.55
C GLY A 57 10.96 -0.02 -16.85
N ALA A 58 11.98 0.12 -15.99
CA ALA A 58 13.23 -0.65 -16.03
C ALA A 58 13.05 -2.18 -16.03
N SER A 59 11.91 -2.68 -15.53
CA SER A 59 11.58 -4.11 -15.51
C SER A 59 11.45 -4.69 -16.91
N VAL A 60 10.76 -3.98 -17.82
CA VAL A 60 10.63 -4.41 -19.21
C VAL A 60 11.93 -4.19 -19.98
N GLU A 61 12.69 -3.14 -19.66
CA GLU A 61 13.99 -2.88 -20.29
C GLU A 61 15.01 -4.00 -19.97
N ARG A 62 15.03 -4.52 -18.73
CA ARG A 62 15.83 -5.70 -18.37
C ARG A 62 15.38 -6.94 -19.14
N LEU A 63 14.08 -7.16 -19.27
CA LEU A 63 13.53 -8.29 -20.02
C LEU A 63 13.92 -8.22 -21.51
N PHE A 64 13.77 -7.05 -22.13
CA PHE A 64 14.15 -6.83 -23.53
C PHE A 64 15.66 -6.89 -23.76
N ASN A 65 16.48 -6.37 -22.84
CA ASN A 65 17.93 -6.49 -22.93
C ASN A 65 18.40 -7.95 -22.79
N THR A 66 17.78 -8.73 -21.89
CA THR A 66 18.09 -10.17 -21.75
C THR A 66 17.64 -10.96 -22.98
N ALA A 67 16.47 -10.65 -23.54
CA ALA A 67 15.99 -11.29 -24.77
C ALA A 67 16.87 -10.96 -25.99
N ARG A 68 17.41 -9.73 -26.06
CA ARG A 68 18.39 -9.34 -27.09
C ARG A 68 19.64 -10.21 -27.02
N ASP A 69 20.16 -10.48 -25.83
CA ASP A 69 21.35 -11.30 -25.62
C ASP A 69 21.14 -12.76 -26.09
N ILE A 70 19.95 -13.32 -25.82
CA ILE A 70 19.59 -14.70 -26.23
C ILE A 70 19.39 -14.81 -27.75
N CYS A 71 18.81 -13.79 -28.39
CA CYS A 71 18.49 -13.83 -29.82
C CYS A 71 19.64 -13.37 -30.73
N HIS A 72 20.77 -12.87 -30.20
CA HIS A 72 21.89 -12.37 -31.01
C HIS A 72 22.95 -13.41 -31.41
N TYR A 73 22.83 -14.68 -31.01
CA TYR A 73 23.80 -15.70 -31.43
C TYR A 73 23.28 -16.56 -32.59
N ARG A 74 23.26 -15.99 -33.80
CA ARG A 74 23.30 -16.74 -35.07
C ARG A 74 24.06 -15.91 -36.11
N ARG A 75 25.39 -15.95 -36.07
CA ARG A 75 26.26 -15.62 -37.20
C ARG A 75 26.73 -16.92 -37.85
#